data_AF-A0A527YH17-F1
#
_entry.id   AF-A0A527YH17-F1
#
_cell.length_a   1.000
_cell.length_b   1.000
_cell.length_c   1.000
_cell.angle_alpha   90.00
_cell.angle_beta   90.00
_cell.angle_gamma   90.00
#
_symmetry.space_group_name_H-M   'P 1'
#
loop_
_entity.id
_entity.type
_entity.pdbx_description
1 polymer ?
#
loop_
_entity_poly.entity_id
_entity_poly.type
_entity_poly.pdbx_seq_one_letter_code
_entity_poly.pdbx_strand_id
1 'polypeptide(L)'
;GEDSYRISMAVAGFSDDELSIEAHRNVLTVKGERKEEGNGEGSELLYRGIASRAFERRFQLADHVDVVGASLKNGLLFVDL
;
A
#
# COMPACT_ATOMS: atom_id res chain seq x y z
N GLY A 1 -1.36 21.68 -13.06
CA GLY A 1 -2.65 22.38 -13.25
C GLY A 1 -3.36 22.39 -11.92
N GLU A 2 -4.37 23.23 -11.75
CA GLU A 2 -5.03 23.47 -10.46
C GLU A 2 -5.68 22.23 -9.81
N ASP A 3 -5.84 21.11 -10.54
CA ASP A 3 -6.44 19.88 -10.03
C ASP A 3 -5.49 18.67 -10.15
N SER A 4 -4.44 18.62 -9.32
CA SER A 4 -3.62 17.41 -9.16
C SER A 4 -3.79 16.86 -7.76
N TYR A 5 -4.34 15.64 -7.64
CA TYR A 5 -4.58 15.00 -6.35
C TYR A 5 -3.56 13.88 -6.12
N ARG A 6 -3.22 13.67 -4.85
CA ARG A 6 -2.33 12.58 -4.46
C ARG A 6 -2.84 11.91 -3.20
N ILE A 7 -2.98 10.60 -3.25
CA ILE A 7 -3.18 9.78 -2.04
C ILE A 7 -1.79 9.46 -1.47
N SER A 8 -1.61 9.72 -0.17
CA SER A 8 -0.39 9.37 0.58
C SER A 8 -0.74 8.43 1.72
N MET A 9 -0.10 7.26 1.78
CA MET A 9 -0.40 6.22 2.77
C MET A 9 0.86 5.69 3.42
N ALA A 10 0.84 5.55 4.74
CA ALA A 10 1.88 4.81 5.45
C ALA A 10 1.73 3.31 5.20
N VAL A 11 2.79 2.72 4.64
CA VAL A 11 2.92 1.30 4.31
C VAL A 11 4.27 0.75 4.76
N ALA A 12 4.90 1.42 5.75
CA ALA A 12 6.17 0.98 6.31
C ALA A 12 6.06 -0.47 6.81
N GLY A 13 7.04 -1.29 6.42
CA GLY A 13 7.05 -2.72 6.74
C GLY A 13 6.44 -3.64 5.66
N PHE A 14 6.05 -3.08 4.50
CA PHE A 14 5.75 -3.82 3.28
C PHE A 14 6.78 -3.51 2.20
N SER A 15 7.23 -4.53 1.48
CA SER A 15 7.97 -4.35 0.21
C SER A 15 7.01 -4.13 -0.96
N ASP A 16 7.57 -3.73 -2.11
CA ASP A 16 6.80 -3.47 -3.34
C ASP A 16 6.03 -4.72 -3.80
N ASP A 17 6.63 -5.91 -3.65
CA ASP A 17 6.02 -7.19 -4.02
C ASP A 17 5.00 -7.74 -3.00
N GLU A 18 4.82 -7.04 -1.88
CA GLU A 18 3.80 -7.30 -0.86
C GLU A 18 2.62 -6.30 -0.96
N LEU A 19 2.71 -5.34 -1.89
CA LEU A 19 1.66 -4.37 -2.16
C LEU A 19 1.00 -4.67 -3.51
N SER A 20 -0.32 -4.58 -3.54
CA SER A 20 -1.11 -4.62 -4.78
C SER A 20 -1.94 -3.34 -4.89
N ILE A 21 -1.92 -2.74 -6.08
CA ILE A 21 -2.64 -1.53 -6.40
C ILE A 21 -3.46 -1.79 -7.66
N GLU A 22 -4.78 -1.72 -7.54
CA GLU A 22 -5.71 -1.96 -8.63
C GLU A 22 -6.66 -0.79 -8.77
N ALA A 23 -6.68 -0.18 -9.96
CA ALA A 23 -7.69 0.79 -10.34
C ALA A 23 -8.69 0.11 -11.26
N HIS A 24 -9.95 0.04 -10.85
CA HIS A 24 -11.01 -0.51 -11.67
C HIS A 24 -12.26 0.35 -11.56
N ARG A 25 -12.70 0.89 -12.72
CA ARG A 25 -13.72 1.94 -12.80
C ARG A 25 -13.31 3.14 -11.92
N ASN A 26 -14.20 3.62 -11.07
CA ASN A 26 -14.00 4.74 -10.16
C ASN A 26 -13.57 4.29 -8.75
N VAL A 27 -12.86 3.16 -8.63
CA VAL A 27 -12.36 2.66 -7.35
C VAL A 27 -10.89 2.30 -7.46
N LEU A 28 -10.08 2.90 -6.59
CA LEU A 28 -8.70 2.50 -6.33
C LEU A 28 -8.66 1.60 -5.11
N THR A 29 -8.13 0.39 -5.26
CA THR A 29 -7.88 -0.54 -4.17
C THR A 29 -6.39 -0.67 -3.92
N VAL A 30 -5.96 -0.46 -2.69
CA VAL A 30 -4.59 -0.69 -2.21
C VAL A 30 -4.64 -1.81 -1.18
N LYS A 31 -3.91 -2.89 -1.45
CA LYS A 31 -3.75 -4.02 -0.53
C LYS A 31 -2.31 -4.16 -0.13
N GLY A 32 -2.08 -4.50 1.13
CA GLY A 32 -0.78 -4.99 1.59
C GLY A 32 -0.97 -6.32 2.27
N GLU A 33 -0.23 -7.33 1.84
CA GLU A 33 -0.24 -8.66 2.43
C GLU A 33 1.20 -9.13 2.54
N ARG A 34 1.62 -9.43 3.76
CA ARG A 34 2.97 -9.92 3.99
C ARG A 34 3.01 -11.35 3.51
N LYS A 35 4.02 -11.71 2.72
CA LYS A 35 4.31 -13.13 2.52
C LYS A 35 4.67 -13.68 3.89
N GLU A 36 4.14 -14.85 4.25
CA GLU A 36 4.56 -15.50 5.48
C GLU A 36 6.08 -15.70 5.38
N GLU A 37 6.84 -14.86 6.09
CA GLU A 37 8.19 -15.21 6.53
C GLU A 37 7.95 -16.41 7.43
N GLY A 38 8.04 -17.61 6.83
CA GLY A 38 7.98 -18.85 7.59
C GLY A 38 8.85 -18.67 8.80
N ASN A 39 8.25 -18.81 9.98
CA ASN A 39 9.00 -18.90 11.23
C ASN A 39 9.87 -20.14 11.08
N GLY A 40 11.04 -19.98 10.45
CA GLY A 40 12.07 -20.99 10.41
C GLY A 40 12.31 -21.38 11.84
N GLU A 41 12.28 -22.69 12.10
CA GLU A 41 12.59 -23.27 13.40
C GLU A 41 13.94 -22.68 13.88
N GLY A 42 13.90 -21.64 14.72
CA GLY A 42 15.11 -21.01 15.26
C GLY A 42 15.16 -19.49 15.38
N SER A 43 14.23 -18.71 14.82
CA SER A 43 14.23 -17.24 15.05
C SER A 43 13.27 -16.85 16.19
N GLU A 44 13.77 -16.79 17.43
CA GLU A 44 13.03 -16.15 18.52
C GLU A 44 13.01 -14.63 18.30
N LEU A 45 11.86 -14.13 17.85
CA LEU A 45 11.62 -12.70 17.71
C LEU A 45 11.43 -12.09 19.11
N LEU A 46 12.49 -11.46 19.65
CA LEU A 46 12.48 -10.89 21.00
C LEU A 46 11.45 -9.77 21.19
N TYR A 47 11.23 -8.93 20.19
CA TYR A 47 10.23 -7.85 20.25
C TYR A 47 9.81 -7.37 18.86
N ARG A 48 8.50 -7.21 18.67
CA ARG A 48 7.89 -6.64 17.45
C ARG A 48 7.05 -5.41 17.80
N GLY A 49 7.65 -4.22 17.67
CA GLY A 49 6.98 -2.96 17.99
C GLY A 49 5.86 -2.55 17.02
N ILE A 50 5.87 -3.08 15.79
CA ILE A 50 4.83 -2.82 14.78
C ILE A 50 4.45 -4.13 14.10
N ALA A 51 3.19 -4.51 14.22
CA ALA A 51 2.64 -5.65 13.50
C ALA A 51 2.29 -5.22 12.07
N SER A 52 3.02 -5.72 11.08
CA SER A 52 2.69 -5.62 9.66
C SER A 52 1.53 -6.58 9.36
N ARG A 53 0.31 -6.12 9.63
CA ARG A 53 -0.93 -6.88 9.40
C ARG A 53 -1.42 -6.62 7.98
N ALA A 54 -1.95 -7.65 7.34
CA ALA A 54 -2.60 -7.49 6.06
C ALA A 54 -3.68 -6.39 6.12
N PHE A 55 -3.77 -5.59 5.06
CA PHE A 55 -4.74 -4.52 4.97
C PHE A 55 -5.30 -4.40 3.56
N GLU A 56 -6.50 -3.82 3.48
CA GLU A 56 -7.12 -3.36 2.25
C GLU A 56 -7.70 -1.98 2.50
N ARG A 57 -7.47 -1.06 1.57
CA ARG A 57 -8.07 0.27 1.54
C ARG A 57 -8.66 0.51 0.15
N ARG A 58 -9.88 1.03 0.12
CA ARG A 58 -10.58 1.39 -1.10
C ARG A 58 -10.86 2.88 -1.08
N PHE A 59 -10.59 3.54 -2.19
CA PHE A 59 -10.85 4.95 -2.41
C PHE A 59 -11.84 5.07 -3.56
N GLN A 60 -12.96 5.74 -3.32
CA GLN A 60 -13.88 6.12 -4.38
C GLN A 60 -13.28 7.34 -5.09
N LEU A 61 -13.04 7.21 -6.38
CA LEU A 61 -12.59 8.29 -7.24
C LEU A 61 -13.82 8.98 -7.85
N ALA A 62 -13.67 10.27 -8.18
CA ALA A 62 -14.67 10.95 -8.98
C ALA A 62 -14.61 10.46 -10.44
N ASP A 63 -15.66 10.69 -11.22
CA ASP A 63 -15.83 10.11 -12.56
C ASP A 63 -14.75 10.55 -13.57
N HIS A 64 -13.95 11.57 -13.26
CA HIS A 64 -12.94 12.15 -14.15
C HIS A 64 -11.54 12.17 -13.49
N VAL A 65 -11.32 11.29 -12.51
CA VAL A 65 -10.04 11.16 -11.79
C VAL A 65 -9.45 9.80 -12.12
N ASP A 66 -8.26 9.79 -12.71
CA ASP A 66 -7.58 8.60 -13.23
C ASP A 66 -6.25 8.39 -12.52
N VAL A 67 -5.89 7.14 -12.24
CA VAL A 67 -4.58 6.85 -11.64
C VAL A 67 -3.48 7.05 -12.68
N VAL A 68 -2.58 8.01 -12.42
CA VAL A 68 -1.45 8.34 -13.30
C VAL A 68 -0.24 7.47 -12.99
N GLY A 69 -0.01 7.20 -11.71
CA GLY A 69 1.14 6.41 -11.27
C GLY A 69 1.19 6.19 -9.78
N ALA A 70 2.07 5.29 -9.35
CA ALA A 70 2.31 5.01 -7.95
C ALA A 70 3.82 4.94 -7.68
N SER A 71 4.24 5.40 -6.51
CA SER A 71 5.62 5.28 -6.06
C SER A 71 5.70 5.00 -4.56
N LEU A 72 6.62 4.13 -4.19
CA LEU A 72 6.94 3.82 -2.80
C LEU A 72 8.25 4.51 -2.41
N LYS A 73 8.21 5.35 -1.37
CA LYS A 73 9.42 6.02 -0.86
C LYS A 73 9.36 6.16 0.65
N ASN A 74 10.41 5.70 1.34
CA ASN A 74 10.56 5.83 2.79
C ASN A 74 9.36 5.28 3.60
N GLY A 75 8.77 4.17 3.16
CA GLY A 75 7.60 3.57 3.83
C GLY A 75 6.27 4.31 3.59
N LEU A 76 6.24 5.23 2.63
CA LEU A 76 5.04 5.90 2.16
C LEU A 76 4.75 5.51 0.72
N LEU A 77 3.51 5.11 0.46
CA LEU A 77 2.96 4.96 -0.89
C LEU A 77 2.33 6.28 -1.31
N PHE A 78 2.75 6.77 -2.47
CA PHE A 78 2.16 7.92 -3.14
C PHE A 78 1.45 7.44 -4.41
N VAL A 79 0.17 7.73 -4.54
CA VAL A 79 -0.61 7.47 -5.76
C VAL A 79 -1.03 8.80 -6.35
N ASP A 80 -0.53 9.07 -7.55
CA ASP A 80 -0.88 10.24 -8.35
C ASP A 80 -2.16 9.97 -9.13
N LEU A 81 -3.11 10.90 -9.00
CA LEU A 81 -4.43 10.88 -9.61
C LEU A 81 -4.63 12.03 -10.61
#